data_AF-A0A415LF75-F1
#
_entry.id   AF-A0A415LF75-F1
#
_cell.length_a   1.000
_cell.length_b   1.000
_cell.length_c   1.000
_cell.angle_alpha   90.00
_cell.angle_beta   90.00
_cell.angle_gamma   90.00
#
_symmetry.space_group_name_H-M   'P 1'
#
loop_
_entity.id
_entity.type
_entity.pdbx_description
1 polymer ?
#
loop_
_entity_poly.entity_id
_entity_poly.type
_entity_poly.pdbx_seq_one_letter_code
_entity_poly.pdbx_strand_id
1 'polypeptide(L)'
;MKEKNTRTKNMIQKIMIFLVVMICVGMISAVTTTAVTNDKTPTTTNQAENKSNVTKTTVNKNNTDLNNKETVNKNNKDSNNKTIKANSKKQKTPVAKFKTKKGKTYCKISGKKIKNQLVTVKNKTYLFDKKGVMVTGWAKYKKDYYYFGRTNGKMAKKCTVDGIKLDKAGKAKQTDLSVAKIKTMMRARKQLNELCKYTDTKQQKLRKCFDWIAKRPYKRYRFLKKIYKQKGWESTFADDIFIHGDGCCVSESAALAFLLHEAGYKDVYVAHDSEHAWVELNGKVYDALFARAKDYNKYYNLSYKNYNCHPVDKRKI
;
A
#
# COMPACT_ATOMS: atom_id res chain seq x y z
N MET A 1 -32.28 -51.20 -14.56
CA MET A 1 -31.98 -49.75 -14.66
C MET A 1 -32.91 -48.83 -13.84
N LYS A 2 -33.87 -49.33 -13.01
CA LYS A 2 -34.83 -48.47 -12.28
C LYS A 2 -34.38 -47.95 -10.90
N GLU A 3 -33.55 -48.66 -10.14
CA GLU A 3 -33.22 -48.27 -8.75
C GLU A 3 -32.30 -47.05 -8.60
N LYS A 4 -31.35 -46.82 -9.52
CA LYS A 4 -30.43 -45.67 -9.43
C LYS A 4 -31.15 -44.31 -9.53
N ASN A 5 -32.37 -44.25 -10.06
CA ASN A 5 -33.08 -42.98 -10.27
C ASN A 5 -33.88 -42.54 -9.02
N THR A 6 -34.36 -43.49 -8.21
CA THR A 6 -35.12 -43.20 -6.97
C THR A 6 -34.23 -42.61 -5.88
N ARG A 7 -33.00 -43.11 -5.75
CA ARG A 7 -32.05 -42.66 -4.70
C ARG A 7 -31.61 -41.20 -4.90
N THR A 8 -31.49 -40.74 -6.14
CA THR A 8 -31.11 -39.37 -6.49
C THR A 8 -32.22 -38.35 -6.20
N LYS A 9 -33.48 -38.70 -6.51
CA LYS A 9 -34.64 -37.83 -6.20
C LYS A 9 -34.78 -37.58 -4.69
N ASN A 10 -34.66 -38.64 -3.88
CA ASN A 10 -34.76 -38.53 -2.41
C ASN A 10 -33.61 -37.70 -1.79
N MET A 11 -32.45 -37.62 -2.45
CA MET A 11 -31.33 -36.79 -1.99
C MET A 11 -31.53 -35.30 -2.32
N ILE A 12 -32.04 -34.99 -3.52
CA ILE A 12 -32.31 -33.61 -3.96
C ILE A 12 -33.44 -32.99 -3.12
N GLN A 13 -34.51 -33.74 -2.84
CA GLN A 13 -35.64 -33.24 -2.03
C GLN A 13 -35.24 -32.90 -0.59
N LYS A 14 -34.32 -33.67 0.02
CA LYS A 14 -33.77 -33.37 1.37
C LYS A 14 -32.87 -32.13 1.40
N ILE A 15 -32.16 -31.82 0.30
CA ILE A 15 -31.30 -30.63 0.21
C ILE A 15 -32.14 -29.34 0.09
N MET A 16 -33.27 -29.36 -0.64
CA MET A 16 -34.15 -28.19 -0.73
C MET A 16 -34.84 -27.86 0.60
N ILE A 17 -35.26 -28.87 1.37
CA ILE A 17 -35.88 -28.64 2.69
C ILE A 17 -34.89 -27.98 3.67
N PHE A 18 -33.61 -28.36 3.64
CA PHE A 18 -32.58 -27.74 4.49
C PHE A 18 -32.26 -26.29 4.14
N LEU A 19 -32.41 -25.89 2.87
CA LEU A 19 -32.17 -24.53 2.40
C LEU A 19 -33.30 -23.54 2.74
N VAL A 20 -34.55 -24.02 2.86
CA VAL A 20 -35.69 -23.17 3.26
C VAL A 20 -35.65 -22.83 4.76
N VAL A 21 -35.26 -23.79 5.62
CA VAL A 21 -35.23 -23.59 7.07
C VAL A 21 -34.15 -22.58 7.53
N MET A 22 -33.03 -22.45 6.79
CA MET A 22 -31.98 -21.47 7.12
C MET A 22 -32.30 -20.01 6.76
N ILE A 23 -33.41 -19.74 6.06
CA ILE A 23 -33.80 -18.36 5.67
C ILE A 23 -34.70 -17.70 6.74
N CYS A 24 -35.29 -18.49 7.66
CA CYS A 24 -36.28 -18.01 8.63
C CYS A 24 -35.72 -17.69 10.04
N VAL A 25 -34.42 -17.83 10.28
CA VAL A 25 -33.79 -17.51 11.59
C VAL A 25 -32.75 -16.40 11.43
N GLY A 26 -33.25 -15.19 11.17
CA GLY A 26 -32.40 -14.01 10.87
C GLY A 26 -33.08 -12.65 11.04
N MET A 27 -34.26 -12.60 11.68
CA MET A 27 -34.95 -11.35 12.03
C MET A 27 -35.58 -11.49 13.41
N ILE A 28 -35.02 -10.80 14.41
CA ILE A 28 -35.67 -10.20 15.61
C ILE A 28 -34.56 -9.44 16.35
N SER A 29 -34.66 -8.11 16.34
CA SER A 29 -34.08 -7.16 17.32
C SER A 29 -34.58 -5.77 16.91
N ALA A 30 -35.81 -5.46 17.30
CA ALA A 30 -36.37 -4.09 17.26
C ALA A 30 -36.11 -3.37 18.60
N VAL A 31 -36.71 -2.18 18.79
CA VAL A 31 -36.56 -1.18 19.88
C VAL A 31 -35.55 -0.08 19.50
N THR A 32 -35.95 1.06 18.89
CA THR A 32 -36.63 2.26 19.47
C THR A 32 -35.86 2.82 20.69
N THR A 33 -35.59 4.12 20.89
CA THR A 33 -35.99 5.42 20.32
C THR A 33 -34.85 6.42 20.70
N THR A 34 -34.74 7.70 20.31
CA THR A 34 -35.61 8.71 19.67
C THR A 34 -34.84 9.50 18.59
N ALA A 35 -35.55 10.22 17.71
CA ALA A 35 -34.98 11.38 17.01
C ALA A 35 -35.22 12.65 17.84
N VAL A 36 -34.21 13.54 17.94
CA VAL A 36 -34.40 14.93 18.35
C VAL A 36 -33.98 15.81 17.18
N THR A 37 -34.96 16.39 16.51
CA THR A 37 -34.75 17.50 15.59
C THR A 37 -34.51 18.77 16.39
N ASN A 38 -33.46 19.52 16.05
CA ASN A 38 -33.54 20.98 16.05
C ASN A 38 -32.55 21.54 15.04
N ASP A 39 -33.10 22.22 14.05
CA ASP A 39 -32.40 23.02 13.06
C ASP A 39 -32.36 24.48 13.56
N LYS A 40 -31.33 25.23 13.13
CA LYS A 40 -31.15 26.71 13.10
C LYS A 40 -29.70 27.13 13.41
N THR A 41 -29.01 27.54 12.35
CA THR A 41 -28.00 28.61 12.40
C THR A 41 -28.72 29.92 12.03
N PRO A 42 -28.46 31.04 12.73
CA PRO A 42 -27.80 32.19 12.06
C PRO A 42 -26.73 32.86 12.95
N THR A 43 -25.50 33.13 12.52
CA THR A 43 -25.02 34.23 11.62
C THR A 43 -24.59 35.51 12.39
N THR A 44 -23.29 35.88 12.30
CA THR A 44 -22.67 37.23 12.52
C THR A 44 -22.71 37.88 13.94
N THR A 45 -21.79 38.73 14.43
CA THR A 45 -20.53 39.37 13.92
C THR A 45 -19.75 40.10 15.05
N ASN A 46 -18.44 40.42 14.87
CA ASN A 46 -17.58 41.37 15.64
C ASN A 46 -17.22 41.03 17.12
N GLN A 47 -16.13 41.52 17.77
CA GLN A 47 -14.84 42.14 17.38
C GLN A 47 -13.84 42.12 18.58
N ALA A 48 -12.58 42.51 18.35
CA ALA A 48 -11.60 43.12 19.27
C ALA A 48 -10.85 42.30 20.37
N GLU A 49 -9.51 42.31 20.22
CA GLU A 49 -8.44 42.60 21.21
C GLU A 49 -8.56 42.26 22.71
N ASN A 50 -7.56 41.54 23.28
CA ASN A 50 -6.51 42.19 24.12
C ASN A 50 -5.25 41.31 24.35
N LYS A 51 -4.25 41.89 25.05
CA LYS A 51 -2.83 41.48 25.16
C LYS A 51 -2.48 40.61 26.40
N SER A 52 -1.28 40.00 26.30
CA SER A 52 -0.25 39.80 27.36
C SER A 52 -0.54 38.99 28.64
N ASN A 53 0.13 37.82 28.79
CA ASN A 53 1.34 37.63 29.65
C ASN A 53 1.85 36.18 29.51
N VAL A 54 3.10 35.91 29.11
CA VAL A 54 4.36 35.93 29.89
C VAL A 54 4.44 34.84 30.97
N THR A 55 5.31 33.85 30.76
CA THR A 55 6.40 33.49 31.70
C THR A 55 7.53 32.76 30.93
N LYS A 56 8.79 33.18 31.14
CA LYS A 56 10.04 32.57 30.63
C LYS A 56 11.05 32.50 31.78
N THR A 57 11.65 31.33 31.99
CA THR A 57 13.01 31.12 32.55
C THR A 57 13.40 29.65 32.28
N THR A 58 14.63 29.19 32.07
CA THR A 58 16.01 29.72 32.22
C THR A 58 16.83 29.00 31.10
N VAL A 59 17.62 29.64 30.21
CA VAL A 59 19.02 30.08 30.40
C VAL A 59 19.89 28.92 30.96
N ASN A 60 20.99 28.49 30.34
CA ASN A 60 22.14 29.34 30.01
C ASN A 60 22.97 28.91 28.77
N LYS A 61 23.78 29.86 28.30
CA LYS A 61 24.74 29.76 27.19
C LYS A 61 26.14 29.96 27.79
N ASN A 62 27.20 29.40 27.19
CA ASN A 62 28.56 29.95 27.31
C ASN A 62 29.36 29.61 26.05
N ASN A 63 30.05 30.61 25.52
CA ASN A 63 30.98 30.49 24.39
C ASN A 63 32.40 30.22 24.92
N THR A 64 33.29 29.68 24.08
CA THR A 64 34.49 30.41 23.59
C THR A 64 35.17 29.63 22.46
N ASP A 65 35.51 30.32 21.37
CA ASP A 65 36.47 29.87 20.38
C ASP A 65 37.90 30.14 20.88
N LEU A 66 38.90 29.38 20.40
CA LEU A 66 40.18 29.92 19.88
C LEU A 66 41.14 28.81 19.36
N ASN A 67 41.43 28.89 18.06
CA ASN A 67 42.74 28.77 17.42
C ASN A 67 43.81 27.70 17.82
N ASN A 68 44.00 26.77 16.88
CA ASN A 68 45.16 26.73 15.95
C ASN A 68 46.47 25.96 16.30
N LYS A 69 47.03 25.42 15.21
CA LYS A 69 48.40 24.94 14.92
C LYS A 69 48.93 23.61 15.51
N GLU A 70 49.52 22.86 14.58
CA GLU A 70 50.37 21.69 14.76
C GLU A 70 51.76 22.07 15.27
N THR A 71 52.41 21.15 15.99
CA THR A 71 53.87 21.01 16.00
C THR A 71 54.27 19.53 16.08
N VAL A 72 55.34 19.18 15.38
CA VAL A 72 55.87 17.82 15.25
C VAL A 72 57.20 17.72 15.99
N ASN A 73 57.38 16.65 16.78
CA ASN A 73 58.62 15.86 16.98
C ASN A 73 58.45 14.95 18.21
N LYS A 74 59.17 13.85 18.44
CA LYS A 74 59.86 12.81 17.64
C LYS A 74 60.56 11.93 18.70
N ASN A 75 60.48 10.61 18.57
CA ASN A 75 61.37 9.61 19.20
C ASN A 75 61.53 9.56 20.74
N ASN A 76 61.28 8.40 21.34
CA ASN A 76 62.41 7.50 21.64
C ASN A 76 62.01 6.01 21.64
N LYS A 77 63.00 5.13 21.45
CA LYS A 77 62.91 3.67 21.62
C LYS A 77 62.91 3.33 23.12
N ASP A 78 62.22 2.25 23.51
CA ASP A 78 62.95 1.03 23.86
C ASP A 78 62.10 -0.25 23.92
N SER A 79 62.79 -1.39 23.84
CA SER A 79 62.19 -2.71 23.63
C SER A 79 61.87 -3.42 24.95
N ASN A 80 60.77 -4.19 24.98
CA ASN A 80 60.84 -5.51 25.62
C ASN A 80 59.74 -6.48 25.15
N ASN A 81 60.14 -7.74 24.96
CA ASN A 81 59.33 -8.82 24.39
C ASN A 81 58.45 -9.49 25.46
N LYS A 82 57.13 -9.57 25.23
CA LYS A 82 56.33 -10.66 25.81
C LYS A 82 55.26 -11.13 24.83
N THR A 83 55.60 -12.19 24.10
CA THR A 83 54.73 -12.87 23.14
C THR A 83 53.55 -13.55 23.84
N ILE A 84 52.42 -12.85 23.98
CA ILE A 84 51.14 -13.47 24.33
C ILE A 84 50.42 -13.86 23.04
N LYS A 85 50.44 -15.15 22.68
CA LYS A 85 49.62 -15.71 21.61
C LYS A 85 48.13 -15.67 22.02
N ALA A 86 47.51 -14.50 21.88
CA ALA A 86 46.07 -14.33 22.03
C ALA A 86 45.36 -15.16 20.95
N ASN A 87 44.85 -16.33 21.34
CA ASN A 87 44.21 -17.29 20.46
C ASN A 87 42.83 -16.77 20.05
N SER A 88 42.80 -15.85 19.09
CA SER A 88 41.60 -15.15 18.65
C SER A 88 40.62 -16.11 17.97
N LYS A 89 39.67 -16.64 18.75
CA LYS A 89 38.50 -17.34 18.23
C LYS A 89 37.73 -16.38 17.32
N LYS A 90 38.04 -16.45 16.03
CA LYS A 90 37.45 -15.65 14.94
C LYS A 90 35.92 -15.77 15.02
N GLN A 91 35.28 -14.77 15.62
CA GLN A 91 33.86 -14.80 15.92
C GLN A 91 33.09 -14.88 14.60
N LYS A 92 32.59 -16.09 14.26
CA LYS A 92 31.92 -16.35 12.97
C LYS A 92 30.75 -15.38 12.83
N THR A 93 30.88 -14.43 11.92
CA THR A 93 29.88 -13.39 11.69
C THR A 93 28.55 -14.07 11.38
N PRO A 94 27.43 -13.74 12.07
CA PRO A 94 26.17 -14.44 11.92
C PRO A 94 25.68 -14.51 10.47
N VAL A 95 25.82 -15.67 9.83
CA VAL A 95 25.50 -15.85 8.40
C VAL A 95 23.99 -15.79 8.20
N ALA A 96 23.51 -14.69 7.63
CA ALA A 96 22.12 -14.54 7.23
C ALA A 96 21.80 -15.44 6.02
N LYS A 97 20.82 -16.34 6.18
CA LYS A 97 20.34 -17.27 5.15
C LYS A 97 18.92 -16.91 4.75
N PHE A 98 18.71 -16.58 3.48
CA PHE A 98 17.38 -16.35 2.90
C PHE A 98 16.81 -17.67 2.37
N LYS A 99 15.50 -17.89 2.53
CA LYS A 99 14.78 -19.03 1.95
C LYS A 99 13.42 -18.60 1.43
N THR A 100 13.07 -19.02 0.22
CA THR A 100 11.76 -18.77 -0.40
C THR A 100 10.91 -20.05 -0.34
N LYS A 101 9.63 -19.94 0.04
CA LYS A 101 8.64 -21.04 0.00
C LYS A 101 7.29 -20.48 -0.45
N LYS A 102 6.69 -21.07 -1.49
CA LYS A 102 5.43 -20.61 -2.12
C LYS A 102 5.43 -19.10 -2.41
N GLY A 103 6.52 -18.60 -3.02
CA GLY A 103 6.72 -17.19 -3.35
C GLY A 103 6.98 -16.23 -2.17
N LYS A 104 6.95 -16.70 -0.92
CA LYS A 104 7.25 -15.89 0.28
C LYS A 104 8.70 -16.10 0.70
N THR A 105 9.45 -15.01 0.86
CA THR A 105 10.86 -15.02 1.31
C THR A 105 10.95 -14.83 2.83
N TYR A 106 11.85 -15.57 3.47
CA TYR A 106 12.12 -15.53 4.91
C TYR A 106 13.64 -15.41 5.14
N CYS A 107 14.07 -14.85 6.27
CA CYS A 107 15.48 -14.82 6.69
C CYS A 107 15.68 -15.58 8.02
N LYS A 108 16.81 -16.28 8.13
CA LYS A 108 17.35 -16.83 9.37
C LYS A 108 18.73 -16.26 9.64
N ILE A 109 19.02 -15.90 10.89
CA ILE A 109 20.36 -15.53 11.37
C ILE A 109 20.68 -16.46 12.55
N SER A 110 21.83 -17.12 12.53
CA SER A 110 22.23 -18.12 13.55
C SER A 110 21.10 -19.14 13.85
N GLY A 111 20.47 -19.67 12.79
CA GLY A 111 19.35 -20.63 12.87
C GLY A 111 17.98 -20.02 13.23
N LYS A 112 17.95 -18.91 13.99
CA LYS A 112 16.72 -18.24 14.44
C LYS A 112 16.04 -17.48 13.29
N LYS A 113 14.71 -17.63 13.16
CA LYS A 113 13.90 -16.97 12.13
C LYS A 113 13.61 -15.52 12.52
N ILE A 114 13.91 -14.60 11.61
CA ILE A 114 13.66 -13.16 11.78
C ILE A 114 12.17 -12.85 11.61
N LYS A 115 11.64 -11.96 12.46
CA LYS A 115 10.26 -11.45 12.44
C LYS A 115 10.23 -10.00 12.96
N ASN A 116 9.30 -9.19 12.47
CA ASN A 116 8.95 -7.86 12.99
C ASN A 116 10.12 -6.85 13.11
N GLN A 117 11.13 -6.92 12.25
CA GLN A 117 12.31 -6.06 12.34
C GLN A 117 12.98 -5.80 10.99
N LEU A 118 13.76 -4.73 10.93
CA LEU A 118 14.75 -4.50 9.87
C LEU A 118 15.98 -5.39 10.09
N VAL A 119 16.58 -5.84 8.98
CA VAL A 119 17.86 -6.55 8.94
C VAL A 119 18.70 -6.03 7.78
N THR A 120 19.96 -5.72 8.03
CA THR A 120 20.94 -5.40 6.99
C THR A 120 21.84 -6.61 6.71
N VAL A 121 21.92 -7.01 5.44
CA VAL A 121 22.80 -8.09 4.95
C VAL A 121 23.55 -7.58 3.73
N LYS A 122 24.89 -7.65 3.74
CA LYS A 122 25.76 -7.16 2.64
C LYS A 122 25.37 -5.75 2.15
N ASN A 123 25.26 -4.80 3.09
CA ASN A 123 24.88 -3.40 2.87
C ASN A 123 23.48 -3.15 2.24
N LYS A 124 22.62 -4.17 2.17
CA LYS A 124 21.21 -4.06 1.76
C LYS A 124 20.30 -4.33 2.96
N THR A 125 19.30 -3.48 3.16
CA THR A 125 18.37 -3.57 4.30
C THR A 125 17.03 -4.14 3.83
N TYR A 126 16.40 -4.98 4.65
CA TYR A 126 15.15 -5.68 4.39
C TYR A 126 14.27 -5.59 5.64
N LEU A 127 12.94 -5.49 5.47
CA LEU A 127 11.97 -5.59 6.56
C LEU A 127 11.29 -6.95 6.55
N PHE A 128 11.09 -7.54 7.73
CA PHE A 128 10.31 -8.77 7.91
C PHE A 128 9.08 -8.51 8.78
N ASP A 129 7.92 -9.02 8.36
CA ASP A 129 6.64 -8.83 9.07
C ASP A 129 6.56 -9.70 10.35
N LYS A 130 5.44 -9.61 11.08
CA LYS A 130 5.17 -10.42 12.29
C LYS A 130 5.20 -11.94 12.03
N LYS A 131 4.93 -12.38 10.80
CA LYS A 131 4.99 -13.79 10.34
C LYS A 131 6.39 -14.17 9.82
N GLY A 132 7.31 -13.21 9.75
CA GLY A 132 8.68 -13.32 9.23
C GLY A 132 8.78 -13.34 7.70
N VAL A 133 7.72 -12.94 7.00
CA VAL A 133 7.73 -12.77 5.54
C VAL A 133 8.41 -11.45 5.21
N MET A 134 9.28 -11.46 4.20
CA MET A 134 9.94 -10.26 3.68
C MET A 134 8.90 -9.30 3.09
N VAL A 135 8.92 -8.06 3.57
CA VAL A 135 8.01 -6.99 3.13
C VAL A 135 8.49 -6.43 1.78
N THR A 136 7.53 -6.08 0.93
CA THR A 136 7.73 -5.49 -0.40
C THR A 136 6.65 -4.43 -0.66
N GLY A 137 6.95 -3.43 -1.47
CA GLY A 137 6.16 -2.21 -1.60
C GLY A 137 6.45 -1.20 -0.49
N TRP A 138 5.55 -0.24 -0.31
CA TRP A 138 5.59 0.71 0.80
C TRP A 138 5.23 0.04 2.13
N ALA A 139 5.89 0.45 3.21
CA ALA A 139 5.56 0.01 4.56
C ALA A 139 5.90 1.07 5.61
N LYS A 140 5.08 1.14 6.66
CA LYS A 140 5.37 1.89 7.88
C LYS A 140 6.24 1.04 8.81
N TYR A 141 7.31 1.61 9.35
CA TYR A 141 8.11 0.99 10.41
C TYR A 141 8.41 2.04 11.49
N LYS A 142 7.95 1.77 12.73
CA LYS A 142 7.86 2.78 13.79
C LYS A 142 7.06 4.01 13.30
N LYS A 143 7.63 5.21 13.35
CA LYS A 143 6.97 6.47 12.92
C LYS A 143 7.16 6.84 11.45
N ASP A 144 8.06 6.15 10.75
CA ASP A 144 8.50 6.53 9.40
C ASP A 144 7.98 5.54 8.33
N TYR A 145 7.85 6.01 7.09
CA TYR A 145 7.54 5.18 5.93
C TYR A 145 8.78 4.92 5.09
N TYR A 146 8.88 3.70 4.58
CA TYR A 146 9.99 3.19 3.78
C TYR A 146 9.44 2.42 2.57
N TYR A 147 10.23 2.34 1.50
CA TYR A 147 9.92 1.50 0.35
C TYR A 147 10.90 0.33 0.22
N PHE A 148 10.36 -0.87 0.04
CA PHE A 148 11.11 -2.10 -0.20
C PHE A 148 10.80 -2.60 -1.61
N GLY A 149 11.82 -2.74 -2.46
CA GLY A 149 11.63 -3.02 -3.89
C GLY A 149 10.71 -4.21 -4.17
N ARG A 150 9.63 -3.99 -4.94
CA ARG A 150 8.54 -4.98 -5.18
C ARG A 150 9.04 -6.38 -5.57
N THR A 151 10.15 -6.48 -6.32
CA THR A 151 10.76 -7.75 -6.76
C THR A 151 11.74 -8.38 -5.75
N ASN A 152 12.44 -7.59 -4.94
CA ASN A 152 13.65 -8.04 -4.24
C ASN A 152 13.71 -7.68 -2.74
N GLY A 153 12.74 -6.94 -2.20
CA GLY A 153 12.65 -6.54 -0.79
C GLY A 153 13.75 -5.59 -0.31
N LYS A 154 14.63 -5.10 -1.19
CA LYS A 154 15.72 -4.20 -0.81
C LYS A 154 15.14 -2.81 -0.51
N MET A 155 15.45 -2.26 0.66
CA MET A 155 15.06 -0.91 1.04
C MET A 155 15.70 0.12 0.11
N ALA A 156 14.87 0.99 -0.47
CA ALA A 156 15.32 2.12 -1.28
C ALA A 156 15.76 3.29 -0.38
N LYS A 157 16.68 4.12 -0.90
CA LYS A 157 17.29 5.27 -0.19
C LYS A 157 17.94 6.21 -1.18
N LYS A 158 17.95 7.52 -0.88
CA LYS A 158 18.46 8.61 -1.73
C LYS A 158 17.92 8.57 -3.17
N CYS A 159 16.61 8.39 -3.35
CA CYS A 159 15.95 8.33 -4.65
C CYS A 159 14.47 8.75 -4.57
N THR A 160 13.77 8.75 -5.71
CA THR A 160 12.32 8.95 -5.77
C THR A 160 11.64 7.63 -6.15
N VAL A 161 10.55 7.29 -5.47
CA VAL A 161 9.70 6.12 -5.77
C VAL A 161 8.25 6.57 -5.80
N ASP A 162 7.49 6.21 -6.84
CA ASP A 162 6.06 6.53 -7.02
C ASP A 162 5.70 8.03 -6.86
N GLY A 163 6.68 8.92 -7.17
CA GLY A 163 6.58 10.38 -7.00
C GLY A 163 7.08 10.92 -5.65
N ILE A 164 7.50 10.05 -4.73
CA ILE A 164 7.84 10.39 -3.34
C ILE A 164 9.36 10.28 -3.12
N LYS A 165 9.97 11.36 -2.62
CA LYS A 165 11.42 11.43 -2.32
C LYS A 165 11.76 10.65 -1.03
N LEU A 166 12.83 9.87 -1.08
CA LEU A 166 13.44 9.15 0.04
C LEU A 166 14.78 9.77 0.44
N ASP A 167 15.02 9.96 1.74
CA ASP A 167 16.26 10.52 2.27
C ASP A 167 17.45 9.51 2.24
N LYS A 168 18.60 9.93 2.78
CA LYS A 168 19.82 9.07 2.88
C LYS A 168 19.59 7.81 3.74
N ALA A 169 18.66 7.84 4.70
CA ALA A 169 18.28 6.73 5.56
C ALA A 169 17.15 5.86 4.97
N GLY A 170 16.55 6.27 3.85
CA GLY A 170 15.42 5.58 3.20
C GLY A 170 14.03 6.02 3.67
N LYS A 171 13.94 7.06 4.50
CA LYS A 171 12.65 7.59 4.98
C LYS A 171 11.98 8.42 3.89
N ALA A 172 10.67 8.25 3.71
CA ALA A 172 9.88 9.12 2.86
C ALA A 172 9.83 10.55 3.41
N LYS A 173 9.92 11.55 2.52
CA LYS A 173 9.45 12.91 2.83
C LYS A 173 7.93 12.84 3.07
N GLN A 174 7.52 13.03 4.32
CA GLN A 174 6.12 12.96 4.74
C GLN A 174 5.46 14.33 4.53
N THR A 175 4.54 14.40 3.58
CA THR A 175 3.53 15.46 3.42
C THR A 175 2.17 14.79 3.34
N ASP A 176 1.06 15.51 3.53
CA ASP A 176 -0.27 14.88 3.53
C ASP A 176 -0.55 14.12 2.22
N LEU A 177 -0.18 14.72 1.08
CA LEU A 177 -0.25 14.07 -0.23
C LEU A 177 0.59 12.79 -0.32
N SER A 178 1.84 12.80 0.18
CA SER A 178 2.71 11.62 0.10
C SER A 178 2.26 10.51 1.05
N VAL A 179 1.81 10.88 2.25
CA VAL A 179 1.28 9.95 3.26
C VAL A 179 -0.05 9.35 2.81
N ALA A 180 -0.93 10.13 2.16
CA ALA A 180 -2.16 9.62 1.53
C ALA A 180 -1.83 8.58 0.46
N LYS A 181 -1.00 8.92 -0.53
CA LYS A 181 -0.62 7.98 -1.60
C LYS A 181 0.07 6.72 -1.06
N ILE A 182 0.93 6.83 -0.03
CA ILE A 182 1.54 5.68 0.64
C ILE A 182 0.47 4.79 1.30
N LYS A 183 -0.52 5.37 1.99
CA LYS A 183 -1.63 4.59 2.59
C LYS A 183 -2.43 3.85 1.51
N THR A 184 -2.78 4.50 0.40
CA THR A 184 -3.47 3.86 -0.73
C THR A 184 -2.65 2.72 -1.35
N MET A 185 -1.34 2.93 -1.58
CA MET A 185 -0.43 1.86 -2.03
C MET A 185 -0.40 0.67 -1.05
N MET A 186 -0.39 0.93 0.27
CA MET A 186 -0.43 -0.11 1.30
C MET A 186 -1.77 -0.85 1.32
N ARG A 187 -2.90 -0.17 1.10
CA ARG A 187 -4.22 -0.81 0.94
C ARG A 187 -4.27 -1.69 -0.31
N ALA A 188 -3.82 -1.17 -1.46
CA ALA A 188 -3.73 -1.91 -2.71
C ALA A 188 -2.84 -3.16 -2.59
N ARG A 189 -1.69 -3.05 -1.92
CA ARG A 189 -0.81 -4.20 -1.60
C ARG A 189 -1.53 -5.23 -0.73
N LYS A 190 -2.29 -4.80 0.29
CA LYS A 190 -3.07 -5.70 1.14
C LYS A 190 -4.11 -6.45 0.29
N GLN A 191 -4.93 -5.73 -0.47
CA GLN A 191 -5.98 -6.30 -1.30
C GLN A 191 -5.43 -7.26 -2.36
N LEU A 192 -4.33 -6.90 -3.03
CA LEU A 192 -3.63 -7.77 -3.98
C LEU A 192 -3.18 -9.10 -3.34
N ASN A 193 -2.68 -9.07 -2.11
CA ASN A 193 -2.26 -10.27 -1.37
C ASN A 193 -3.43 -11.14 -0.88
N GLU A 194 -4.65 -10.59 -0.81
CA GLU A 194 -5.89 -11.34 -0.53
C GLU A 194 -6.44 -11.98 -1.81
N LEU A 195 -6.42 -11.27 -2.95
CA LEU A 195 -6.89 -11.76 -4.24
C LEU A 195 -5.95 -12.79 -4.90
N CYS A 196 -4.63 -12.59 -4.73
CA CYS A 196 -3.63 -13.29 -5.54
C CYS A 196 -2.66 -14.11 -4.70
N LYS A 197 -2.26 -15.27 -5.25
CA LYS A 197 -1.13 -16.05 -4.72
C LYS A 197 0.16 -15.35 -5.13
N TYR A 198 1.19 -15.45 -4.28
CA TYR A 198 2.52 -14.89 -4.58
C TYR A 198 3.09 -15.47 -5.89
N THR A 199 2.77 -16.74 -6.16
CA THR A 199 3.16 -17.51 -7.35
C THR A 199 2.33 -17.22 -8.60
N ASP A 200 1.25 -16.43 -8.53
CA ASP A 200 0.48 -16.06 -9.72
C ASP A 200 1.34 -15.21 -10.66
N THR A 201 1.22 -15.43 -11.98
CA THR A 201 1.86 -14.60 -13.00
C THR A 201 1.30 -13.16 -12.97
N LYS A 202 1.96 -12.22 -13.64
CA LYS A 202 1.45 -10.84 -13.73
C LYS A 202 0.08 -10.80 -14.42
N GLN A 203 -0.10 -11.58 -15.48
CA GLN A 203 -1.35 -11.71 -16.23
C GLN A 203 -2.48 -12.31 -15.38
N GLN A 204 -2.18 -13.32 -14.56
CA GLN A 204 -3.14 -13.89 -13.61
C GLN A 204 -3.54 -12.87 -12.53
N LYS A 205 -2.59 -12.06 -12.03
CA LYS A 205 -2.86 -10.96 -11.09
C LYS A 205 -3.73 -9.88 -11.74
N LEU A 206 -3.38 -9.44 -12.95
CA LEU A 206 -4.16 -8.49 -13.75
C LEU A 206 -5.61 -8.94 -13.92
N ARG A 207 -5.82 -10.19 -14.37
CA ARG A 207 -7.17 -10.74 -14.54
C ARG A 207 -7.96 -10.76 -13.23
N LYS A 208 -7.37 -11.24 -12.13
CA LYS A 208 -8.03 -11.29 -10.82
C LYS A 208 -8.36 -9.90 -10.26
N CYS A 209 -7.48 -8.93 -10.43
CA CYS A 209 -7.74 -7.55 -10.03
C CYS A 209 -8.86 -6.92 -10.86
N PHE A 210 -8.85 -7.12 -12.18
CA PHE A 210 -9.93 -6.66 -13.06
C PHE A 210 -11.28 -7.30 -12.69
N ASP A 211 -11.31 -8.63 -12.52
CA ASP A 211 -12.50 -9.39 -12.14
C ASP A 211 -13.04 -9.05 -10.75
N TRP A 212 -12.19 -8.54 -9.85
CA TRP A 212 -12.63 -8.04 -8.55
C TRP A 212 -13.19 -6.61 -8.60
N ILE A 213 -12.56 -5.74 -9.43
CA ILE A 213 -12.99 -4.35 -9.63
C ILE A 213 -14.32 -4.28 -10.40
N ALA A 214 -14.50 -5.04 -11.47
CA ALA A 214 -15.74 -5.04 -12.25
C ALA A 214 -16.97 -5.47 -11.43
N LYS A 215 -16.77 -6.13 -10.28
CA LYS A 215 -17.81 -6.58 -9.34
C LYS A 215 -18.03 -5.62 -8.16
N ARG A 216 -17.40 -4.44 -8.11
CA ARG A 216 -17.64 -3.44 -7.05
C ARG A 216 -19.00 -2.74 -7.29
N PRO A 217 -19.82 -2.49 -6.26
CA PRO A 217 -21.06 -1.72 -6.45
C PRO A 217 -20.77 -0.30 -6.93
N TYR A 218 -21.61 0.23 -7.83
CA TYR A 218 -21.45 1.57 -8.35
C TYR A 218 -22.03 2.62 -7.39
N LYS A 219 -21.19 3.54 -6.91
CA LYS A 219 -21.60 4.66 -6.05
C LYS A 219 -20.72 5.89 -6.27
N ARG A 220 -21.34 7.02 -6.62
CA ARG A 220 -20.61 8.26 -6.93
C ARG A 220 -20.55 9.19 -5.73
N TYR A 221 -19.46 9.12 -4.97
CA TYR A 221 -19.19 10.03 -3.84
C TYR A 221 -18.86 11.47 -4.26
N ARG A 222 -18.28 11.66 -5.45
CA ARG A 222 -17.72 12.93 -5.91
C ARG A 222 -17.59 12.98 -7.44
N PHE A 223 -17.55 14.18 -8.01
CA PHE A 223 -17.38 14.39 -9.46
C PHE A 223 -15.92 14.74 -9.80
N LEU A 224 -15.32 14.00 -10.74
CA LEU A 224 -13.92 14.18 -11.16
C LEU A 224 -13.65 15.57 -11.76
N LYS A 225 -14.57 16.09 -12.58
CA LYS A 225 -14.52 17.43 -13.20
C LYS A 225 -14.21 18.57 -12.20
N LYS A 226 -14.58 18.42 -10.92
CA LYS A 226 -14.30 19.40 -9.86
C LYS A 226 -12.87 19.33 -9.30
N ILE A 227 -12.16 18.20 -9.42
CA ILE A 227 -10.89 17.96 -8.70
C ILE A 227 -9.73 17.39 -9.56
N TYR A 228 -9.94 17.01 -10.82
CA TYR A 228 -8.91 16.33 -11.63
C TYR A 228 -7.61 17.12 -11.85
N LYS A 229 -7.66 18.46 -11.75
CA LYS A 229 -6.47 19.33 -11.80
C LYS A 229 -5.63 19.31 -10.52
N GLN A 230 -6.19 18.84 -9.40
CA GLN A 230 -5.53 18.76 -8.10
C GLN A 230 -4.65 17.50 -8.03
N LYS A 231 -3.56 17.53 -7.24
CA LYS A 231 -2.70 16.35 -7.06
C LYS A 231 -3.32 15.35 -6.09
N GLY A 232 -3.26 14.06 -6.40
CA GLY A 232 -3.68 13.00 -5.48
C GLY A 232 -5.13 12.55 -5.64
N TRP A 233 -5.89 13.08 -6.62
CA TRP A 233 -7.27 12.63 -6.85
C TRP A 233 -7.34 11.13 -7.12
N GLU A 234 -6.31 10.57 -7.78
CA GLU A 234 -6.22 9.14 -8.05
C GLU A 234 -6.13 8.32 -6.76
N SER A 235 -5.45 8.84 -5.72
CA SER A 235 -5.40 8.20 -4.41
C SER A 235 -6.76 8.29 -3.69
N THR A 236 -7.41 9.46 -3.75
CA THR A 236 -8.73 9.71 -3.15
C THR A 236 -9.81 8.79 -3.74
N PHE A 237 -9.89 8.69 -5.07
CA PHE A 237 -10.86 7.83 -5.75
C PHE A 237 -10.56 6.34 -5.55
N ALA A 238 -9.29 5.92 -5.54
CA ALA A 238 -8.94 4.52 -5.24
C ALA A 238 -9.33 4.11 -3.81
N ASP A 239 -9.18 5.03 -2.85
CA ASP A 239 -9.58 4.80 -1.46
C ASP A 239 -11.11 4.69 -1.28
N ASP A 240 -11.96 5.17 -2.21
CA ASP A 240 -13.41 4.84 -2.19
C ASP A 240 -13.59 3.31 -2.20
N ILE A 241 -12.97 2.62 -3.16
CA ILE A 241 -13.03 1.16 -3.29
C ILE A 241 -12.31 0.46 -2.12
N PHE A 242 -11.14 0.94 -1.70
CA PHE A 242 -10.34 0.27 -0.67
C PHE A 242 -10.80 0.54 0.77
N ILE A 243 -11.70 1.50 1.01
CA ILE A 243 -12.27 1.79 2.33
C ILE A 243 -13.76 1.43 2.38
N HIS A 244 -14.55 1.92 1.42
CA HIS A 244 -16.01 1.79 1.44
C HIS A 244 -16.49 0.56 0.67
N GLY A 245 -15.69 0.03 -0.26
CA GLY A 245 -15.98 -1.19 -1.01
C GLY A 245 -16.81 -0.99 -2.28
N ASP A 246 -17.27 0.24 -2.50
CA ASP A 246 -18.06 0.74 -3.63
C ASP A 246 -17.45 2.05 -4.19
N GLY A 247 -17.85 2.45 -5.40
CA GLY A 247 -17.27 3.63 -6.05
C GLY A 247 -17.78 3.85 -7.48
N CYS A 248 -17.39 4.95 -8.14
CA CYS A 248 -17.76 5.20 -9.54
C CYS A 248 -16.68 4.68 -10.50
N CYS A 249 -16.84 4.87 -11.82
CA CYS A 249 -15.85 4.47 -12.83
C CYS A 249 -14.43 5.01 -12.56
N VAL A 250 -14.33 6.21 -11.97
CA VAL A 250 -13.08 6.82 -11.56
C VAL A 250 -12.48 6.10 -10.35
N SER A 251 -13.31 5.74 -9.37
CA SER A 251 -12.91 4.93 -8.21
C SER A 251 -12.45 3.53 -8.63
N GLU A 252 -13.24 2.86 -9.47
CA GLU A 252 -12.95 1.53 -10.04
C GLU A 252 -11.62 1.54 -10.80
N SER A 253 -11.44 2.49 -11.72
CA SER A 253 -10.22 2.62 -12.54
C SER A 253 -8.99 3.00 -11.71
N ALA A 254 -9.14 3.91 -10.74
CA ALA A 254 -8.04 4.27 -9.85
C ALA A 254 -7.60 3.06 -9.00
N ALA A 255 -8.54 2.38 -8.33
CA ALA A 255 -8.23 1.20 -7.53
C ALA A 255 -7.61 0.07 -8.37
N LEU A 256 -8.10 -0.16 -9.60
CA LEU A 256 -7.47 -1.08 -10.55
C LEU A 256 -6.03 -0.67 -10.84
N ALA A 257 -5.76 0.59 -11.20
CA ALA A 257 -4.42 1.05 -11.52
C ALA A 257 -3.42 0.86 -10.35
N PHE A 258 -3.83 1.16 -9.12
CA PHE A 258 -3.04 0.88 -7.91
C PHE A 258 -2.77 -0.62 -7.71
N LEU A 259 -3.77 -1.49 -7.91
CA LEU A 259 -3.59 -2.94 -7.83
C LEU A 259 -2.59 -3.46 -8.86
N LEU A 260 -2.62 -2.95 -10.10
CA LEU A 260 -1.71 -3.37 -11.17
C LEU A 260 -0.28 -2.84 -10.96
N HIS A 261 -0.14 -1.60 -10.50
CA HIS A 261 1.14 -1.06 -10.09
C HIS A 261 1.77 -1.92 -8.95
N GLU A 262 0.98 -2.30 -7.94
CA GLU A 262 1.44 -3.20 -6.88
C GLU A 262 1.72 -4.64 -7.37
N ALA A 263 1.02 -5.12 -8.40
CA ALA A 263 1.33 -6.38 -9.09
C ALA A 263 2.63 -6.33 -9.91
N GLY A 264 3.26 -5.15 -10.03
CA GLY A 264 4.57 -4.96 -10.64
C GLY A 264 4.52 -4.59 -12.12
N TYR A 265 3.41 -4.04 -12.60
CA TYR A 265 3.38 -3.28 -13.86
C TYR A 265 3.98 -1.89 -13.61
N LYS A 266 4.75 -1.36 -14.57
CA LYS A 266 5.50 -0.10 -14.42
C LYS A 266 4.76 1.11 -14.99
N ASP A 267 4.06 0.90 -16.10
CA ASP A 267 3.47 1.94 -16.92
C ASP A 267 1.96 1.78 -16.90
N VAL A 268 1.40 2.10 -15.73
CA VAL A 268 -0.02 2.06 -15.42
C VAL A 268 -0.51 3.48 -15.20
N TYR A 269 -1.57 3.86 -15.91
CA TYR A 269 -2.19 5.17 -15.80
C TYR A 269 -3.69 5.04 -15.56
N VAL A 270 -4.24 5.94 -14.76
CA VAL A 270 -5.68 6.23 -14.77
C VAL A 270 -5.89 7.33 -15.79
N ALA A 271 -6.67 7.05 -16.83
CA ALA A 271 -6.99 7.99 -17.90
C ALA A 271 -8.48 8.35 -17.82
N HIS A 272 -8.84 9.57 -18.23
CA HIS A 272 -10.23 10.04 -18.20
C HIS A 272 -10.53 11.07 -19.29
N ASP A 273 -11.80 11.16 -19.68
CA ASP A 273 -12.37 12.23 -20.53
C ASP A 273 -13.03 13.36 -19.70
N SER A 274 -12.90 13.28 -18.37
CA SER A 274 -13.48 14.13 -17.30
C SER A 274 -14.87 13.71 -16.79
N GLU A 275 -15.55 12.80 -17.49
CA GLU A 275 -16.85 12.24 -17.09
C GLU A 275 -16.75 10.74 -16.78
N HIS A 276 -15.98 10.02 -17.60
CA HIS A 276 -15.64 8.61 -17.48
C HIS A 276 -14.13 8.41 -17.35
N ALA A 277 -13.73 7.24 -16.84
CA ALA A 277 -12.34 6.88 -16.60
C ALA A 277 -12.09 5.39 -16.80
N TRP A 278 -10.87 5.07 -17.24
CA TRP A 278 -10.39 3.72 -17.51
C TRP A 278 -8.92 3.59 -17.11
N VAL A 279 -8.39 2.36 -17.12
CA VAL A 279 -6.95 2.12 -16.95
C VAL A 279 -6.28 1.97 -18.30
N GLU A 280 -5.18 2.70 -18.49
CA GLU A 280 -4.22 2.47 -19.55
C GLU A 280 -3.03 1.67 -19.00
N LEU A 281 -2.75 0.52 -19.61
CA LEU A 281 -1.60 -0.32 -19.30
C LEU A 281 -0.93 -0.73 -20.61
N ASN A 282 0.34 -0.35 -20.79
CA ASN A 282 1.14 -0.68 -21.99
C ASN A 282 0.42 -0.33 -23.32
N GLY A 283 -0.28 0.82 -23.40
CA GLY A 283 -1.02 1.24 -24.59
C GLY A 283 -2.33 0.48 -24.84
N LYS A 284 -2.81 -0.32 -23.87
CA LYS A 284 -4.08 -1.05 -23.90
C LYS A 284 -5.04 -0.52 -22.84
N VAL A 285 -6.33 -0.53 -23.17
CA VAL A 285 -7.42 -0.04 -22.33
C VAL A 285 -8.03 -1.19 -21.52
N TYR A 286 -8.28 -0.91 -20.25
CA TYR A 286 -8.96 -1.78 -19.30
C TYR A 286 -10.04 -0.96 -18.60
N ASP A 287 -11.29 -1.18 -19.00
CA ASP A 287 -12.45 -0.43 -18.51
C ASP A 287 -13.41 -1.39 -17.80
N ALA A 288 -13.39 -1.36 -16.46
CA ALA A 288 -14.20 -2.25 -15.65
C ALA A 288 -15.70 -1.91 -15.67
N LEU A 289 -16.07 -0.64 -15.87
CA LEU A 289 -17.47 -0.22 -15.93
C LEU A 289 -18.09 -0.70 -17.24
N PHE A 290 -17.46 -0.43 -18.40
CA PHE A 290 -17.97 -0.89 -19.68
C PHE A 290 -17.83 -2.40 -19.85
N ALA A 291 -16.84 -3.06 -19.22
CA ALA A 291 -16.79 -4.52 -19.15
C ALA A 291 -18.00 -5.10 -18.40
N ARG A 292 -18.40 -4.52 -17.25
CA ARG A 292 -19.61 -4.92 -16.54
C ARG A 292 -20.89 -4.62 -17.33
N ALA A 293 -20.98 -3.43 -17.92
CA ALA A 293 -22.24 -2.89 -18.42
C ALA A 293 -22.52 -3.16 -19.92
N LYS A 294 -21.53 -3.60 -20.69
CA LYS A 294 -21.63 -3.74 -22.16
C LYS A 294 -21.06 -5.07 -22.66
N ASP A 295 -19.75 -5.26 -22.57
CA ASP A 295 -19.08 -6.48 -23.04
C ASP A 295 -17.78 -6.70 -22.25
N TYR A 296 -17.78 -7.76 -21.44
CA TYR A 296 -16.70 -8.06 -20.52
C TYR A 296 -15.35 -8.33 -21.21
N ASN A 297 -15.38 -8.98 -22.36
CA ASN A 297 -14.18 -9.39 -23.07
C ASN A 297 -13.64 -8.26 -23.95
N LYS A 298 -14.53 -7.47 -24.58
CA LYS A 298 -14.15 -6.31 -25.38
C LYS A 298 -13.40 -5.26 -24.58
N TYR A 299 -13.83 -4.96 -23.35
CA TYR A 299 -13.25 -3.88 -22.53
C TYR A 299 -12.09 -4.32 -21.62
N TYR A 300 -11.62 -5.57 -21.75
CA TYR A 300 -10.40 -6.08 -21.15
C TYR A 300 -9.29 -6.18 -22.22
N ASN A 301 -8.19 -5.43 -22.06
CA ASN A 301 -7.05 -5.40 -22.99
C ASN A 301 -7.40 -4.86 -24.40
N LEU A 302 -8.31 -3.87 -24.45
CA LEU A 302 -8.78 -3.24 -25.68
C LEU A 302 -7.68 -2.40 -26.34
N SER A 303 -7.69 -2.32 -27.68
CA SER A 303 -6.84 -1.39 -28.44
C SER A 303 -7.47 0.00 -28.46
N TYR A 304 -6.70 1.06 -28.23
CA TYR A 304 -7.19 2.45 -28.31
C TYR A 304 -7.83 2.80 -29.66
N LYS A 305 -7.36 2.21 -30.78
CA LYS A 305 -7.99 2.37 -32.12
C LYS A 305 -9.48 1.99 -32.12
N ASN A 306 -9.89 1.09 -31.23
CA ASN A 306 -11.23 0.53 -31.14
C ASN A 306 -11.96 0.99 -29.87
N TYR A 307 -11.50 2.10 -29.26
CA TYR A 307 -12.05 2.65 -28.03
C TYR A 307 -12.54 4.08 -28.26
N ASN A 308 -13.80 4.34 -27.92
CA ASN A 308 -14.52 5.55 -28.32
C ASN A 308 -14.34 6.74 -27.35
N CYS A 309 -13.54 6.58 -26.28
CA CYS A 309 -13.25 7.67 -25.34
C CYS A 309 -11.80 8.13 -25.49
N HIS A 310 -11.59 9.45 -25.45
CA HIS A 310 -10.28 10.07 -25.65
C HIS A 310 -9.82 10.76 -24.35
N PRO A 311 -8.56 10.55 -23.91
CA PRO A 311 -8.11 11.07 -22.63
C PRO A 311 -7.88 12.59 -22.69
N VAL A 312 -8.51 13.32 -21.76
CA VAL A 312 -8.25 14.74 -21.46
C VAL A 312 -7.04 14.88 -20.53
N ASP A 313 -6.84 13.93 -19.62
CA ASP A 313 -5.66 13.84 -18.74
C ASP A 313 -5.43 12.36 -18.37
N LYS A 314 -4.19 12.02 -17.98
CA LYS A 314 -3.86 10.72 -17.41
C LYS A 314 -2.81 10.80 -16.31
N ARG A 315 -3.07 10.09 -15.20
CA ARG A 315 -2.20 10.06 -14.01
C ARG A 315 -1.48 8.73 -13.91
N LYS A 316 -0.16 8.77 -13.95
CA LYS A 316 0.70 7.62 -13.67
C LYS A 316 0.66 7.31 -12.18
N ILE A 317 0.44 6.04 -11.85
CA ILE A 317 0.53 5.54 -10.47
C ILE A 317 2.00 5.35 -10.08
#